data_AF-A0A2M7YLR5-F1
#
_entry.id   AF-A0A2M7YLR5-F1
#
_cell.length_a   1.000
_cell.length_b   1.000
_cell.length_c   1.000
_cell.angle_alpha   90.00
_cell.angle_beta   90.00
_cell.angle_gamma   90.00
#
_symmetry.space_group_name_H-M   'P 1'
#
loop_
_entity.id
_entity.type
_entity.pdbx_description
1 polymer ?
#
loop_
_entity_poly.entity_id
_entity_poly.type
_entity_poly.pdbx_seq_one_letter_code
_entity_poly.pdbx_strand_id
1 'polypeptide(L)'
;PEVREILGSRPQDLKKVIYWAIAVAVLVYLSFIFIIIGITGQSTTPDAITGLKNVLNDGLVGLALIFGFLTVFTSFLTIGLTLKKILWYDMGFKENLSWFLACLPPLALYLTGWDNFITIISLVGGVFLGVDVTLMILTYLKAKKYGDLKPAYSLNLPRLLVYALILFFILGAIYEIHYFAA
;
A
#
# COMPACT_ATOMS: atom_id res chain seq x y z
N PRO A 1 7.90 -12.57 -4.39
CA PRO A 1 8.52 -13.61 -5.26
C PRO A 1 9.86 -13.12 -5.81
N GLU A 2 9.87 -11.92 -6.38
CA GLU A 2 11.05 -11.25 -6.95
C GLU A 2 12.22 -11.12 -5.97
N VAL A 3 11.99 -10.69 -4.73
CA VAL A 3 13.07 -10.59 -3.72
C VAL A 3 13.71 -11.95 -3.42
N ARG A 4 12.91 -13.02 -3.41
CA ARG A 4 13.44 -14.39 -3.21
C ARG A 4 14.30 -14.81 -4.41
N GLU A 5 13.91 -14.40 -5.62
CA GLU A 5 14.66 -14.67 -6.85
C GLU A 5 15.99 -13.91 -6.88
N ILE A 6 16.00 -12.64 -6.48
CA ILE A 6 17.21 -11.80 -6.36
C ILE A 6 18.20 -12.40 -5.35
N LEU A 7 17.70 -12.95 -4.24
CA LEU A 7 18.54 -13.62 -3.23
C LEU A 7 19.14 -14.94 -3.72
N GLY A 8 18.63 -15.51 -4.82
CA GLY A 8 19.11 -16.74 -5.44
C GLY A 8 19.30 -17.87 -4.44
N SER A 9 20.56 -18.30 -4.27
CA SER A 9 20.96 -19.42 -3.40
C SER A 9 20.93 -19.10 -1.90
N ARG A 10 20.50 -17.91 -1.47
CA ARG A 10 20.41 -17.52 -0.05
C ARG A 10 18.98 -17.24 0.42
N PRO A 11 18.03 -18.19 0.28
CA PRO A 11 16.64 -17.98 0.67
C PRO A 11 16.49 -17.75 2.19
N GLN A 12 17.42 -18.24 3.03
CA GLN A 12 17.40 -17.98 4.48
C GLN A 12 17.56 -16.51 4.85
N ASP A 13 18.23 -15.70 4.02
CA ASP A 13 18.44 -14.28 4.28
C ASP A 13 17.17 -13.46 4.09
N LEU A 14 16.12 -14.05 3.47
CA LEU A 14 14.85 -13.38 3.23
C LEU A 14 14.22 -12.84 4.53
N LYS A 15 14.31 -13.57 5.64
CA LYS A 15 13.82 -13.09 6.95
C LYS A 15 14.56 -11.84 7.41
N LYS A 16 15.88 -11.80 7.23
CA LYS A 16 16.73 -10.66 7.62
C LYS A 16 16.44 -9.45 6.75
N VAL A 17 16.27 -9.64 5.44
CA VAL A 17 15.90 -8.57 4.51
C VAL A 17 14.54 -7.97 4.88
N ILE A 18 13.52 -8.80 5.13
CA ILE A 18 12.19 -8.33 5.54
C ILE A 18 12.29 -7.52 6.84
N TYR A 19 13.02 -8.01 7.85
CA TYR A 19 13.17 -7.31 9.12
C TYR A 19 13.80 -5.92 8.95
N TRP A 20 14.92 -5.84 8.23
CA TRP A 20 15.61 -4.56 8.01
C TRP A 20 14.82 -3.62 7.11
N ALA A 21 14.14 -4.13 6.09
CA ALA A 21 13.28 -3.32 5.23
C ALA A 21 12.15 -2.66 6.04
N ILE A 22 11.47 -3.43 6.90
CA ILE A 22 10.41 -2.91 7.77
C ILE A 22 11.00 -1.92 8.79
N ALA A 23 12.13 -2.25 9.43
CA ALA A 23 12.74 -1.38 10.43
C ALA A 23 13.15 -0.01 9.85
N VAL A 24 13.79 -0.02 8.67
CA VAL A 24 14.18 1.22 7.96
C VAL A 24 12.94 2.01 7.54
N ALA A 25 11.91 1.33 7.01
CA ALA A 25 10.66 2.01 6.64
C ALA A 25 10.02 2.70 7.85
N VAL A 26 9.83 1.98 8.96
CA VAL A 26 9.25 2.54 10.19
C VAL A 26 10.06 3.73 10.69
N LEU A 27 11.40 3.64 10.68
CA LEU A 27 12.25 4.74 11.11
C LEU A 27 12.05 5.98 10.23
N VAL A 28 12.06 5.83 8.90
CA VAL A 28 11.87 6.95 7.97
C VAL A 28 10.48 7.58 8.13
N TYR A 29 9.43 6.76 8.28
CA TYR A 29 8.08 7.25 8.52
C TYR A 29 7.98 8.04 9.83
N LEU A 30 8.49 7.51 10.93
CA LEU A 30 8.47 8.20 12.22
C LEU A 30 9.27 9.49 12.18
N SER A 31 10.48 9.48 11.60
CA SER A 31 11.27 10.69 11.42
C SER A 31 10.53 11.75 10.61
N PHE A 32 9.91 11.37 9.49
CA PHE A 32 9.10 12.28 8.69
C PHE A 32 7.93 12.86 9.50
N ILE A 33 7.14 12.02 10.18
CA ILE A 33 5.99 12.44 10.97
C ILE A 33 6.40 13.43 12.08
N PHE A 34 7.42 13.09 12.87
CA PHE A 34 7.87 13.95 13.97
C PHE A 34 8.44 15.28 13.48
N ILE A 35 9.21 15.28 12.38
CA ILE A 35 9.77 16.50 11.80
C ILE A 35 8.65 17.40 11.28
N ILE A 36 7.72 16.86 10.47
CA ILE A 36 6.63 17.64 9.89
C ILE A 36 5.75 18.22 11.01
N ILE A 37 5.21 17.37 11.89
CA ILE A 37 4.34 17.84 12.98
C ILE A 37 5.08 18.81 13.90
N GLY A 38 6.37 18.58 14.16
CA GLY A 38 7.20 19.48 14.97
C GLY A 38 7.37 20.87 14.33
N ILE A 39 7.38 20.96 13.00
CA ILE A 39 7.52 22.22 12.27
C ILE A 39 6.17 22.90 12.05
N THR A 40 5.15 22.18 11.58
CA THR A 40 3.86 22.75 11.15
C THR A 40 2.80 22.76 12.24
N GLY A 41 2.92 21.92 13.27
CA GLY A 41 1.97 21.84 14.38
C GLY A 41 0.54 21.59 13.92
N GLN A 42 -0.41 22.38 14.42
CA GLN A 42 -1.83 22.30 14.06
C GLN A 42 -2.11 22.68 12.59
N SER A 43 -1.18 23.37 11.93
CA SER A 43 -1.30 23.79 10.53
C SER A 43 -0.81 22.71 9.54
N THR A 44 -0.64 21.47 9.99
CA THR A 44 -0.24 20.34 9.14
C THR A 44 -1.35 20.06 8.13
N THR A 45 -1.05 20.20 6.84
CA THR A 45 -1.99 19.92 5.76
C THR A 45 -2.12 18.42 5.51
N PRO A 46 -3.22 17.96 4.87
CA PRO A 46 -3.41 16.55 4.53
C PRO A 46 -2.26 15.89 3.75
N ASP A 47 -1.61 16.66 2.85
CA ASP A 47 -0.47 16.22 2.05
C ASP A 47 0.89 16.46 2.73
N ALA A 48 0.89 17.06 3.92
CA ALA A 48 2.05 17.54 4.70
C ALA A 48 2.93 18.60 4.03
N ILE A 49 3.18 18.51 2.72
CA ILE A 49 4.16 19.32 2.00
C ILE A 49 3.68 20.75 1.81
N THR A 50 2.40 20.97 1.46
CA THR A 50 1.90 22.35 1.31
C THR A 50 1.90 23.14 2.62
N GLY A 51 1.73 22.48 3.77
CA GLY A 51 1.83 23.10 5.09
C GLY A 51 3.22 23.69 5.40
N LEU A 52 4.28 23.18 4.75
CA LEU A 52 5.64 23.68 4.92
C LEU A 52 5.87 25.07 4.32
N LYS A 53 4.98 25.59 3.46
CA LYS A 53 5.12 26.94 2.90
C LYS A 53 5.19 28.05 3.95
N ASN A 54 4.63 27.79 5.13
CA ASN A 54 4.68 28.74 6.25
C ASN A 54 6.07 28.85 6.89
N VAL A 55 7.00 27.94 6.59
CA VAL A 55 8.33 27.85 7.22
C VAL A 55 9.46 27.80 6.19
N LEU A 56 9.24 27.14 5.06
CA LEU A 56 10.20 26.98 3.96
C LEU A 56 9.85 27.91 2.80
N ASN A 57 10.87 28.32 2.05
CA ASN A 57 10.70 29.11 0.83
C ASN A 57 9.86 28.34 -0.21
N ASP A 58 8.97 29.06 -0.90
CA ASP A 58 8.09 28.53 -1.94
C ASP A 58 8.84 27.74 -3.02
N GLY A 59 10.07 28.14 -3.37
CA GLY A 59 10.90 27.42 -4.33
C GLY A 59 11.26 25.99 -3.87
N LEU A 60 11.56 25.79 -2.59
CA LEU A 60 11.87 24.47 -2.04
C LEU A 60 10.63 23.60 -1.96
N VAL A 61 9.49 24.18 -1.57
CA VAL A 61 8.21 23.46 -1.55
C VAL A 61 7.79 23.06 -2.96
N GLY A 62 7.97 23.95 -3.94
CA GLY A 62 7.71 23.65 -5.36
C GLY A 62 8.54 22.48 -5.87
N LEU A 63 9.84 22.43 -5.54
CA LEU A 63 10.69 21.30 -5.88
C LEU A 63 10.20 20.00 -5.21
N ALA A 64 9.86 20.04 -3.92
CA ALA A 64 9.34 18.88 -3.20
C ALA A 64 8.05 18.34 -3.83
N LEU A 65 7.14 19.23 -4.24
CA LEU A 65 5.90 18.86 -4.94
C LEU A 65 6.17 18.23 -6.30
N ILE A 66 7.13 18.75 -7.08
CA ILE A 66 7.51 18.17 -8.39
C ILE A 66 8.10 16.77 -8.19
N PHE A 67 9.00 16.59 -7.23
CA PHE A 67 9.56 15.27 -6.91
C PHE A 67 8.48 14.30 -6.40
N GLY A 68 7.57 14.76 -5.55
CA GLY A 68 6.42 13.98 -5.09
C GLY A 68 5.53 13.54 -6.26
N PHE A 69 5.19 14.47 -7.15
CA PHE A 69 4.41 14.18 -8.35
C PHE A 69 5.10 13.14 -9.25
N LEU A 70 6.40 13.30 -9.55
CA LEU A 70 7.14 12.33 -10.37
C LEU A 70 7.19 10.95 -9.72
N THR A 71 7.31 10.89 -8.39
CA THR A 71 7.32 9.63 -7.62
C THR A 71 5.97 8.92 -7.68
N VAL A 72 4.87 9.66 -7.47
CA VAL A 72 3.51 9.10 -7.57
C VAL A 72 3.19 8.71 -9.01
N PHE A 73 3.59 9.52 -9.99
CA PHE A 73 3.36 9.26 -11.41
C PHE A 73 4.04 7.96 -11.87
N THR A 74 5.31 7.78 -11.54
CA THR A 74 6.04 6.54 -11.87
C THR A 74 5.45 5.31 -11.18
N SER A 75 5.00 5.45 -9.94
CA SER A 75 4.31 4.39 -9.20
C SER A 75 2.97 4.02 -9.85
N PHE A 76 2.19 5.02 -10.26
CA PHE A 76 0.92 4.83 -10.97
C PHE A 76 1.13 4.08 -12.30
N LEU A 77 2.13 4.46 -13.09
CA LEU A 77 2.44 3.76 -14.34
C LEU A 77 2.79 2.29 -14.10
N THR A 78 3.59 2.01 -13.07
CA THR A 78 4.02 0.64 -12.75
C THR A 78 2.83 -0.24 -12.34
N ILE A 79 1.97 0.25 -11.43
CA ILE A 79 0.79 -0.49 -10.97
C ILE A 79 -0.25 -0.61 -12.09
N GLY A 80 -0.49 0.46 -12.85
CA GLY A 80 -1.43 0.46 -13.97
C GLY A 80 -1.02 -0.51 -15.09
N LEU A 81 0.28 -0.59 -15.41
CA LEU A 81 0.79 -1.58 -16.37
C LEU A 81 0.65 -3.01 -15.86
N THR A 82 0.90 -3.25 -14.57
CA THR A 82 0.68 -4.57 -13.95
C THR A 82 -0.79 -4.97 -14.02
N LEU A 83 -1.71 -4.07 -13.68
CA LEU A 83 -3.15 -4.33 -13.79
C LEU A 83 -3.59 -4.57 -15.24
N LYS A 84 -3.10 -3.77 -16.20
CA LYS A 84 -3.34 -3.99 -17.63
C LYS A 84 -2.92 -5.41 -18.05
N LYS A 85 -1.73 -5.87 -17.61
CA LYS A 85 -1.20 -7.19 -17.93
C LYS A 85 -2.05 -8.31 -17.31
N ILE A 86 -2.47 -8.17 -16.07
CA ILE A 86 -3.37 -9.14 -15.41
C ILE A 86 -4.70 -9.23 -16.20
N LEU A 87 -5.31 -8.09 -16.54
CA LEU A 87 -6.55 -8.06 -17.32
C LEU A 87 -6.38 -8.69 -18.71
N TRP A 88 -5.27 -8.42 -19.38
CA TRP A 88 -5.01 -8.93 -20.72
C TRP A 88 -4.63 -10.42 -20.73
N TYR A 89 -3.58 -10.79 -20.02
CA TYR A 89 -3.01 -12.14 -20.08
C TYR A 89 -3.76 -13.13 -19.20
N ASP A 90 -4.16 -12.73 -17.99
CA ASP A 90 -4.76 -13.65 -17.02
C ASP A 90 -6.29 -13.72 -17.16
N MET A 91 -6.94 -12.58 -17.43
CA MET A 91 -8.40 -12.52 -17.61
C MET A 91 -8.85 -12.56 -19.08
N GLY A 92 -7.92 -12.52 -20.04
CA GLY A 92 -8.22 -12.67 -21.47
C GLY A 92 -8.90 -11.46 -22.14
N PHE A 93 -8.89 -10.27 -21.52
CA PHE A 93 -9.45 -9.06 -22.14
C PHE A 93 -8.59 -8.56 -23.31
N LYS A 94 -9.20 -7.81 -24.24
CA LYS A 94 -8.46 -7.15 -25.33
C LYS A 94 -7.54 -6.06 -24.79
N GLU A 95 -6.36 -5.91 -25.38
CA GLU A 95 -5.31 -5.00 -24.89
C GLU A 95 -5.79 -3.56 -24.65
N ASN A 96 -6.53 -2.97 -25.60
CA ASN A 96 -7.06 -1.61 -25.48
C ASN A 96 -8.09 -1.49 -24.35
N LEU A 97 -8.91 -2.52 -24.16
CA LEU A 97 -9.89 -2.55 -23.06
C LEU A 97 -9.18 -2.69 -21.71
N SER A 98 -8.14 -3.52 -21.62
CA SER A 98 -7.33 -3.66 -20.41
C SER A 98 -6.64 -2.36 -20.02
N TRP A 99 -6.12 -1.61 -21.00
CA TRP A 99 -5.52 -0.29 -20.74
C TRP A 99 -6.57 0.70 -20.23
N PHE A 100 -7.73 0.75 -20.87
CA PHE A 100 -8.83 1.63 -20.46
C PHE A 100 -9.31 1.30 -19.05
N LEU A 101 -9.52 0.02 -18.73
CA LEU A 101 -9.94 -0.44 -17.39
C LEU A 101 -8.87 -0.22 -16.32
N ALA A 102 -7.58 -0.19 -16.67
CA ALA A 102 -6.51 0.09 -15.72
C ALA A 102 -6.39 1.58 -15.39
N CYS A 103 -6.57 2.47 -16.37
CA CYS A 103 -6.34 3.90 -16.21
C CYS A 103 -7.60 4.72 -15.93
N LEU A 104 -8.76 4.32 -16.47
CA LEU A 104 -9.99 5.10 -16.36
C LEU A 104 -10.56 5.14 -14.95
N PRO A 105 -10.63 4.05 -14.16
CA PRO A 105 -11.34 4.09 -12.88
C PRO A 105 -10.82 5.15 -11.90
N PRO A 106 -9.49 5.31 -11.68
CA PRO A 106 -8.98 6.40 -10.85
C PRO A 106 -9.34 7.79 -11.38
N LEU A 107 -9.27 7.99 -12.71
CA LEU A 107 -9.62 9.26 -13.34
C LEU A 107 -11.12 9.55 -13.22
N ALA A 108 -11.97 8.56 -13.44
CA ALA A 108 -13.41 8.69 -13.36
C ALA A 108 -13.85 9.06 -11.94
N LEU A 109 -13.29 8.41 -10.92
CA LEU A 109 -13.56 8.76 -9.51
C LEU A 109 -13.16 10.20 -9.20
N TYR A 110 -11.99 10.64 -9.65
CA TYR A 110 -11.58 12.03 -9.47
C TYR A 110 -12.56 13.01 -10.14
N LEU A 111 -12.97 12.74 -11.39
CA LEU A 111 -13.92 13.58 -12.12
C LEU A 111 -15.32 13.61 -11.53
N THR A 112 -15.74 12.59 -10.77
CA THR A 112 -17.01 12.59 -10.04
C THR A 112 -16.93 13.32 -8.69
N GLY A 113 -15.78 13.93 -8.37
CA GLY A 113 -15.59 14.75 -7.16
C GLY A 113 -14.92 14.01 -6.00
N TRP A 114 -14.33 12.83 -6.23
CA TRP A 114 -13.53 12.15 -5.21
C TRP A 114 -12.11 12.72 -5.22
N ASP A 115 -11.91 13.85 -4.52
CA ASP A 115 -10.63 14.55 -4.43
C ASP A 115 -10.08 14.65 -2.98
N ASN A 116 -10.83 14.19 -1.97
CA ASN A 116 -10.37 14.19 -0.59
C ASN A 116 -9.31 13.10 -0.35
N PHE A 117 -8.05 13.52 -0.25
CA PHE A 117 -6.91 12.64 -0.04
C PHE A 117 -7.05 11.72 1.18
N ILE A 118 -7.42 12.26 2.35
CA ILE A 118 -7.50 11.48 3.61
C ILE A 118 -8.58 10.41 3.51
N THR A 119 -9.75 10.78 3.00
CA THR A 119 -10.86 9.84 2.82
C THR A 119 -10.51 8.71 1.85
N ILE A 120 -9.80 9.02 0.76
CA ILE A 120 -9.40 8.01 -0.23
C ILE A 120 -8.39 7.03 0.39
N ILE A 121 -7.34 7.53 1.06
CA ILE A 121 -6.35 6.65 1.67
C ILE A 121 -6.92 5.86 2.85
N SER A 122 -7.89 6.41 3.60
CA SER A 122 -8.54 5.69 4.70
C SER A 122 -9.40 4.54 4.17
N LEU A 123 -10.17 4.77 3.11
CA LEU A 123 -11.00 3.74 2.50
C LEU A 123 -10.15 2.63 1.85
N VAL A 124 -9.11 3.01 1.10
CA VAL A 124 -8.17 2.04 0.50
C VAL A 124 -7.43 1.25 1.59
N GLY A 125 -6.94 1.93 2.63
CA GLY A 125 -6.18 1.32 3.71
C GLY A 125 -7.03 0.51 4.71
N GLY A 126 -8.27 0.90 4.95
CA GLY A 126 -9.16 0.23 5.90
C GLY A 126 -9.88 -0.96 5.27
N VAL A 127 -10.48 -0.76 4.09
CA VAL A 127 -11.30 -1.78 3.43
C VAL A 127 -10.45 -2.72 2.60
N PHE A 128 -9.74 -2.19 1.60
CA PHE A 128 -9.05 -3.04 0.62
C PHE A 128 -7.84 -3.77 1.22
N LEU A 129 -7.02 -3.11 2.06
CA LEU A 129 -5.97 -3.84 2.79
C LEU A 129 -6.55 -4.83 3.80
N GLY A 130 -7.68 -4.53 4.43
CA GLY A 130 -8.34 -5.48 5.34
C GLY A 130 -8.72 -6.79 4.63
N VAL A 131 -9.28 -6.68 3.43
CA VAL A 131 -9.59 -7.82 2.56
C VAL A 131 -8.32 -8.52 2.09
N ASP A 132 -7.35 -7.77 1.57
CA ASP A 132 -6.09 -8.32 1.03
C ASP A 132 -5.31 -9.12 2.08
N VAL A 133 -5.13 -8.55 3.28
CA VAL A 133 -4.43 -9.22 4.39
C VAL A 133 -5.20 -10.44 4.87
N THR A 134 -6.53 -10.39 4.92
CA THR A 134 -7.36 -11.55 5.27
C THR A 134 -7.16 -12.69 4.26
N LEU A 135 -7.23 -12.39 2.97
CA LEU A 135 -6.98 -13.38 1.90
C LEU A 135 -5.54 -13.92 1.95
N MET A 136 -4.57 -13.06 2.27
CA MET A 136 -3.16 -13.45 2.42
C MET A 136 -2.97 -14.46 3.56
N ILE A 137 -3.62 -14.25 4.71
CA ILE A 137 -3.56 -15.18 5.85
C ILE A 137 -4.24 -16.50 5.52
N LEU A 138 -5.42 -16.47 4.90
CA LEU A 138 -6.13 -17.68 4.50
C LEU A 138 -5.32 -18.50 3.49
N THR A 139 -4.70 -17.82 2.53
CA THR A 139 -3.77 -18.42 1.56
C THR A 139 -2.57 -19.04 2.27
N TYR A 140 -1.98 -18.34 3.25
CA TYR A 140 -0.89 -18.87 4.07
C TYR A 140 -1.29 -20.13 4.84
N LEU A 141 -2.46 -20.14 5.47
CA LEU A 141 -2.96 -21.31 6.21
C LEU A 141 -3.17 -22.52 5.29
N LYS A 142 -3.75 -22.28 4.10
CA LYS A 142 -3.96 -23.33 3.09
C LYS A 142 -2.62 -23.85 2.56
N ALA A 143 -1.68 -22.96 2.23
CA ALA A 143 -0.35 -23.31 1.76
C ALA A 143 0.47 -24.08 2.81
N LYS A 144 0.30 -23.80 4.11
CA LYS A 144 0.97 -24.57 5.18
C LYS A 144 0.50 -26.02 5.27
N LYS A 145 -0.75 -26.30 4.88
CA LYS A 145 -1.35 -27.65 4.94
C LYS A 145 -1.21 -28.43 3.63
N TYR A 146 -1.30 -27.74 2.49
CA TYR A 146 -1.39 -28.36 1.16
C TYR A 146 -0.27 -27.91 0.20
N GLY A 147 0.73 -27.15 0.66
CA GLY A 147 1.78 -26.62 -0.19
C GLY A 147 2.82 -27.66 -0.57
N ASP A 148 3.15 -27.73 -1.85
CA ASP A 148 4.15 -28.66 -2.40
C ASP A 148 5.60 -28.17 -2.24
N LEU A 149 5.79 -26.89 -1.90
CA LEU A 149 7.10 -26.25 -1.78
C LEU A 149 7.53 -26.11 -0.32
N LYS A 150 8.78 -26.49 -0.03
CA LYS A 150 9.42 -26.15 1.26
C LYS A 150 9.62 -24.63 1.34
N PRO A 151 9.07 -23.95 2.36
CA PRO A 151 9.19 -22.51 2.49
C PRO A 151 10.61 -22.09 2.87
N ALA A 152 11.04 -20.91 2.40
CA ALA A 152 12.35 -20.33 2.73
C ALA A 152 12.52 -20.07 4.25
N TYR A 153 11.42 -19.75 4.92
CA TYR A 153 11.30 -19.70 6.37
C TYR A 153 9.84 -19.94 6.75
N SER A 154 9.59 -20.57 7.90
CA SER A 154 8.23 -20.84 8.39
C SER A 154 7.91 -19.97 9.60
N LEU A 155 6.72 -19.38 9.58
CA LEU A 155 6.16 -18.71 10.74
C LEU A 155 5.44 -19.74 11.63
N ASN A 156 5.78 -19.77 12.91
CA ASN A 156 5.07 -20.56 13.92
C ASN A 156 4.12 -19.64 14.68
N LEU A 157 3.03 -19.27 14.01
CA LEU A 157 1.99 -18.43 14.61
C LEU A 157 1.02 -19.28 15.44
N PRO A 158 0.71 -18.88 16.69
CA PRO A 158 -0.34 -19.54 17.45
C PRO A 158 -1.70 -19.30 16.78
N ARG A 159 -2.57 -20.31 16.76
CA ARG A 159 -3.88 -20.23 16.08
C ARG A 159 -4.71 -19.06 16.58
N LEU A 160 -4.64 -18.76 17.88
CA LEU A 160 -5.32 -17.62 18.48
C LEU A 160 -4.93 -16.29 17.82
N LEU A 161 -3.64 -16.05 17.60
CA LEU A 161 -3.15 -14.82 16.99
C LEU A 161 -3.62 -14.71 15.54
N VAL A 162 -3.61 -15.82 14.79
CA VAL A 162 -4.09 -15.83 13.40
C VAL A 162 -5.56 -15.44 13.31
N TYR A 163 -6.44 -16.06 14.10
CA TYR A 163 -7.86 -15.74 14.12
C TYR A 163 -8.13 -14.32 14.66
N ALA A 164 -7.37 -13.89 15.67
CA ALA A 164 -7.46 -12.52 16.19
C ALA A 164 -7.08 -11.50 15.12
N LEU A 165 -6.04 -11.76 14.31
CA LEU A 165 -5.63 -10.87 13.23
C LEU A 165 -6.70 -10.77 12.13
N ILE A 166 -7.25 -11.92 11.71
CA ILE A 166 -8.35 -11.97 10.74
C ILE A 166 -9.55 -11.17 11.26
N LEU A 167 -9.96 -11.41 12.51
CA LEU A 167 -11.07 -10.70 13.12
C LEU A 167 -10.81 -9.19 13.18
N PHE A 168 -9.60 -8.77 13.57
CA PHE A 168 -9.19 -7.37 13.62
C PHE A 168 -9.32 -6.68 12.25
N PHE A 169 -8.80 -7.29 11.18
CA PHE A 169 -8.89 -6.71 9.83
C PHE A 169 -10.31 -6.69 9.28
N ILE A 170 -11.12 -7.72 9.55
CA ILE A 170 -12.55 -7.73 9.16
C ILE A 170 -13.33 -6.64 9.90
N LEU A 171 -13.16 -6.53 11.22
CA LEU A 171 -13.82 -5.49 12.01
C LEU A 171 -13.38 -4.09 11.59
N GLY A 172 -12.09 -3.90 11.30
CA GLY A 172 -11.57 -2.64 10.77
C GLY A 172 -12.21 -2.25 9.43
N ALA A 173 -12.33 -3.21 8.50
CA ALA A 173 -13.00 -2.97 7.22
C ALA A 173 -14.50 -2.63 7.40
N ILE A 174 -15.20 -3.32 8.29
CA ILE A 174 -16.62 -3.04 8.58
C ILE A 174 -16.77 -1.65 9.22
N TYR A 175 -15.89 -1.31 10.16
CA TYR A 175 -15.88 0.01 10.79
C TYR A 175 -15.65 1.12 9.77
N GLU A 176 -14.67 0.95 8.87
CA GLU A 176 -14.39 1.94 7.82
C GLU A 176 -15.58 2.09 6.86
N ILE A 177 -16.23 0.99 6.47
CA ILE A 177 -17.44 1.05 5.62
C ILE A 177 -18.57 1.80 6.34
N HIS A 178 -18.80 1.53 7.63
CA HIS A 178 -19.82 2.26 8.39
C HIS A 178 -19.47 3.73 8.52
N TYR A 179 -18.22 4.07 8.84
CA TYR A 179 -17.76 5.45 8.95
C TYR A 179 -17.90 6.20 7.62
N PHE A 180 -17.66 5.52 6.51
CA PHE A 180 -17.81 6.09 5.18
C PHE A 180 -19.28 6.24 4.73
N ALA A 181 -20.16 5.36 5.20
CA ALA A 181 -21.59 5.35 4.83
C ALA A 181 -22.48 6.25 5.71
N ALA A 182 -21.99 6.66 6.88
CA ALA A 182 -22.70 7.51 7.85
C ALA A 182 -22.39 8.99 7.62
#